data_AF-A0A7R9DB42-F1
#
_entry.id   AF-A0A7R9DB42-F1
#
_cell.length_a   1.000
_cell.length_b   1.000
_cell.length_c   1.000
_cell.angle_alpha   90.00
_cell.angle_beta   90.00
_cell.angle_gamma   90.00
#
_symmetry.space_group_name_H-M   'P 1'
#
loop_
_entity.id
_entity.type
_entity.pdbx_description
1 polymer ?
#
loop_
_entity_poly.entity_id
_entity_poly.type
_entity_poly.pdbx_seq_one_letter_code
_entity_poly.pdbx_strand_id
1 'polypeptide(L)'
;VYLGAKQTSANTSRCGPKQFECAVAECVASAWVCDGEKDCSNGRDEQSCTGDLEEFSYHSSKRLEGHAVEKWLHTDVNTCAKHCMEALEFACLSFSFHDRDRVCLLSDSNVGLTGHLRQLQGWEYYELKSKSIHCDNNFTCDNQKCISTSSVCDGRNDCDDGSDENECSLRLLDFEIRLSGGNSSNEGRVEVKVFGEWGSVCDDLFDLRDAGVVCRELGFTLGAAEYVSHSHYGPSGGTPMYLVDDLQCLGNETSIRECNFNGWGVHDCGAEEEVGVVCRVPGLDCAPNHWPCDFSRECIPIAFLCDHVADCDDGSDEEATHCHVIRLKTLV
;
A
#
# COMPACT_ATOMS: atom_id res chain seq x y z
N VAL A 1 21.81 -51.75 -43.72
CA VAL A 1 20.73 -51.68 -42.72
C VAL A 1 19.79 -50.56 -43.14
N TYR A 2 18.51 -50.77 -42.90
CA TYR A 2 17.36 -50.12 -43.51
C TYR A 2 17.25 -48.60 -43.30
N LEU A 3 16.52 -48.01 -44.24
CA LEU A 3 15.94 -46.66 -44.33
C LEU A 3 15.18 -46.20 -43.06
N GLY A 4 15.16 -44.88 -42.85
CA GLY A 4 14.25 -44.22 -41.92
C GLY A 4 14.12 -42.72 -42.22
N ALA A 5 13.24 -42.39 -43.17
CA ALA A 5 12.83 -41.04 -43.52
C ALA A 5 12.05 -40.36 -42.38
N LYS A 6 12.20 -39.03 -42.24
CA LYS A 6 11.15 -38.05 -42.59
C LYS A 6 11.57 -36.64 -42.20
N GLN A 7 11.42 -35.74 -43.17
CA GLN A 7 11.14 -34.34 -42.93
C GLN A 7 10.04 -34.21 -41.88
N THR A 8 10.24 -33.32 -40.92
CA THR A 8 9.15 -32.46 -40.43
C THR A 8 9.60 -31.03 -40.63
N SER A 9 9.18 -30.51 -41.78
CA SER A 9 8.93 -29.09 -42.00
C SER A 9 8.27 -28.47 -40.77
N ALA A 10 8.87 -27.41 -40.24
CA ALA A 10 8.16 -26.35 -39.55
C ALA A 10 8.56 -25.02 -40.19
N ASN A 11 8.41 -24.96 -41.52
CA ASN A 11 8.11 -23.72 -42.20
C ASN A 11 6.61 -23.50 -41.95
N THR A 12 6.10 -22.40 -41.41
CA THR A 12 5.96 -21.15 -42.16
C THR A 12 5.14 -20.18 -41.29
N SER A 13 5.66 -18.99 -41.00
CA SER A 13 4.81 -17.81 -41.19
C SER A 13 4.44 -17.82 -42.68
N ARG A 14 3.16 -18.08 -42.98
CA ARG A 14 2.74 -18.39 -44.37
C ARG A 14 2.66 -17.16 -45.26
N CYS A 15 2.57 -15.99 -44.66
CA CYS A 15 2.59 -14.71 -45.33
C CYS A 15 3.76 -13.87 -44.79
N GLY A 16 4.25 -12.94 -45.61
CA GLY A 16 5.31 -12.01 -45.20
C GLY A 16 4.84 -11.04 -44.11
N PRO A 17 5.77 -10.26 -43.51
CA PRO A 17 5.39 -9.25 -42.54
C PRO A 17 4.37 -8.27 -43.16
N LYS A 18 3.30 -7.96 -42.41
CA LYS A 18 2.20 -7.06 -42.81
C LYS A 18 1.23 -7.62 -43.87
N GLN A 19 1.04 -8.94 -43.88
CA GLN A 19 0.10 -9.62 -44.77
C GLN A 19 -0.89 -10.47 -43.97
N PHE A 20 -2.12 -10.59 -44.48
CA PHE A 20 -3.20 -11.38 -43.89
C PHE A 20 -3.36 -12.70 -44.65
N GLU A 21 -3.46 -13.83 -43.93
CA GLU A 21 -3.64 -15.16 -44.52
C GLU A 21 -5.13 -15.44 -44.77
N CYS A 22 -5.54 -15.37 -46.04
CA CYS A 22 -6.89 -15.70 -46.47
C CYS A 22 -7.18 -17.20 -46.31
N ALA A 23 -6.24 -18.02 -46.81
CA ALA A 23 -6.29 -19.48 -46.86
C ALA A 23 -4.86 -20.02 -47.00
N VAL A 24 -4.71 -21.35 -47.02
CA VAL A 24 -3.40 -22.00 -47.17
C VAL A 24 -2.66 -21.44 -48.40
N ALA A 25 -1.59 -20.67 -48.15
CA ALA A 25 -0.74 -20.02 -49.16
C ALA A 25 -1.39 -18.89 -49.99
N GLU A 26 -2.45 -18.25 -49.49
CA GLU A 26 -3.05 -17.05 -50.07
C GLU A 26 -2.94 -15.88 -49.08
N CYS A 27 -2.31 -14.79 -49.52
CA CYS A 27 -1.95 -13.65 -48.68
C CYS A 27 -2.37 -12.34 -49.33
N VAL A 28 -3.10 -11.49 -48.60
CA VAL A 28 -3.46 -10.12 -49.03
C VAL A 28 -2.75 -9.09 -48.15
N ALA A 29 -2.68 -7.85 -48.62
CA ALA A 29 -2.13 -6.77 -47.81
C ALA A 29 -3.09 -6.47 -46.64
N SER A 30 -2.58 -6.14 -45.46
CA SER A 30 -3.46 -5.75 -44.34
C SER A 30 -4.30 -4.50 -44.58
N ALA A 31 -3.95 -3.68 -45.57
CA ALA A 31 -4.78 -2.56 -45.98
C ALA A 31 -6.04 -2.98 -46.75
N TRP A 32 -6.12 -4.25 -47.18
CA TRP A 32 -7.22 -4.86 -47.95
C TRP A 32 -8.06 -5.81 -47.08
N VAL A 33 -8.03 -5.62 -45.76
CA VAL A 33 -8.79 -6.44 -44.83
C VAL A 33 -9.80 -5.53 -44.18
N CYS A 34 -11.08 -5.84 -44.32
CA CYS A 34 -12.19 -4.98 -43.88
C CYS A 34 -12.30 -3.65 -44.64
N ASP A 35 -11.84 -3.61 -45.89
CA ASP A 35 -11.87 -2.42 -46.73
C ASP A 35 -13.14 -2.31 -47.60
N GLY A 36 -14.00 -3.33 -47.57
CA GLY A 36 -15.26 -3.41 -48.30
C GLY A 36 -15.16 -4.12 -49.66
N GLU A 37 -13.96 -4.55 -50.08
CA GLU A 37 -13.74 -5.33 -51.29
C GLU A 37 -13.33 -6.78 -50.94
N LYS A 38 -13.70 -7.74 -51.80
CA LYS A 38 -13.30 -9.15 -51.60
C LYS A 38 -11.99 -9.40 -52.34
N ASP A 39 -10.88 -9.26 -51.66
CA ASP A 39 -9.54 -9.53 -52.14
C ASP A 39 -9.14 -11.00 -51.92
N CYS A 40 -9.61 -11.61 -50.84
CA CYS A 40 -9.46 -13.04 -50.62
C CYS A 40 -10.39 -13.84 -51.56
N SER A 41 -9.88 -14.94 -52.13
CA SER A 41 -10.67 -15.87 -52.96
C SER A 41 -11.87 -16.48 -52.22
N ASN A 42 -11.77 -16.62 -50.89
CA ASN A 42 -12.84 -17.08 -50.01
C ASN A 42 -13.64 -15.93 -49.35
N GLY A 43 -13.29 -14.67 -49.63
CA GLY A 43 -13.86 -13.48 -49.02
C GLY A 43 -13.73 -13.44 -47.50
N ARG A 44 -12.66 -14.05 -46.95
CA ARG A 44 -12.42 -14.12 -45.50
C ARG A 44 -11.99 -12.78 -44.94
N ASP A 45 -11.19 -12.01 -45.67
CA ASP A 45 -10.85 -10.61 -45.40
C ASP A 45 -12.04 -9.75 -44.96
N GLU A 46 -13.21 -9.94 -45.57
CA GLU A 46 -14.43 -9.15 -45.28
C GLU A 46 -15.42 -9.81 -44.31
N GLN A 47 -15.09 -10.98 -43.76
CA GLN A 47 -15.94 -11.66 -42.78
C GLN A 47 -15.72 -11.10 -41.38
N SER A 48 -16.81 -10.95 -40.62
CA SER A 48 -16.81 -10.57 -39.20
C SER A 48 -16.12 -9.24 -38.83
N CYS A 49 -15.84 -8.34 -39.78
CA CYS A 49 -15.15 -7.08 -39.52
C CYS A 49 -15.76 -6.23 -38.38
N THR A 50 -17.09 -6.13 -38.33
CA THR A 50 -17.79 -5.42 -37.23
C THR A 50 -18.00 -6.32 -36.02
N GLY A 51 -18.24 -7.61 -36.23
CA GLY A 51 -18.50 -8.57 -35.14
C GLY A 51 -17.28 -8.78 -34.25
N ASP A 52 -16.09 -8.86 -34.86
CA ASP A 52 -14.84 -9.00 -34.13
C ASP A 52 -14.59 -7.76 -33.25
N LEU A 53 -14.92 -6.55 -33.74
CA LEU A 53 -14.80 -5.32 -32.96
C LEU A 53 -15.81 -5.24 -31.80
N GLU A 54 -17.03 -5.76 -31.98
CA GLU A 54 -18.07 -5.79 -30.95
C GLU A 54 -17.69 -6.65 -29.72
N GLU A 55 -16.75 -7.58 -29.87
CA GLU A 55 -16.21 -8.38 -28.76
C GLU A 55 -15.26 -7.59 -27.83
N PHE A 56 -14.88 -6.37 -28.21
CA PHE A 56 -14.01 -5.51 -27.42
C PHE A 56 -14.79 -4.45 -26.62
N SER A 57 -14.33 -4.15 -25.42
CA SER A 57 -14.73 -2.97 -24.66
C SER A 57 -13.91 -1.77 -25.11
N TYR A 58 -14.58 -0.63 -25.31
CA TYR A 58 -13.99 0.59 -25.86
C TYR A 58 -13.71 1.63 -24.78
N HIS A 59 -12.50 2.21 -24.82
CA HIS A 59 -12.09 3.32 -23.97
C HIS A 59 -11.50 4.46 -24.80
N SER A 60 -12.19 5.59 -24.83
CA SER A 60 -11.81 6.77 -25.61
C SER A 60 -10.63 7.53 -24.99
N SER A 61 -9.73 8.07 -25.82
CA SER A 61 -8.59 8.91 -25.39
C SER A 61 -7.65 8.24 -24.39
N LYS A 62 -7.49 6.91 -24.51
CA LYS A 62 -6.65 6.09 -23.65
C LYS A 62 -5.72 5.20 -24.48
N ARG A 63 -4.58 4.84 -23.90
CA ARG A 63 -3.59 3.94 -24.49
C ARG A 63 -2.94 3.08 -23.42
N LEU A 64 -2.72 1.80 -23.73
CA LEU A 64 -1.86 0.93 -22.94
C LEU A 64 -0.39 1.16 -23.34
N GLU A 65 0.44 1.61 -22.40
CA GLU A 65 1.84 1.96 -22.65
C GLU A 65 2.77 0.76 -22.39
N GLY A 66 3.83 0.59 -23.19
CA GLY A 66 4.88 -0.40 -22.94
C GLY A 66 4.59 -1.86 -23.32
N HIS A 67 3.32 -2.24 -23.53
CA HIS A 67 2.92 -3.64 -23.75
C HIS A 67 2.51 -3.96 -25.20
N ALA A 68 2.89 -3.13 -26.16
CA ALA A 68 2.63 -3.40 -27.57
C ALA A 68 3.65 -4.42 -28.10
N VAL A 69 3.17 -5.58 -28.52
CA VAL A 69 3.99 -6.66 -29.08
C VAL A 69 4.12 -6.51 -30.59
N GLU A 70 3.04 -6.08 -31.24
CA GLU A 70 3.02 -5.84 -32.69
C GLU A 70 2.52 -4.45 -33.04
N LYS A 71 3.01 -3.94 -34.18
CA LYS A 71 2.65 -2.64 -34.74
C LYS A 71 2.27 -2.76 -36.21
N TRP A 72 1.03 -2.43 -36.51
CA TRP A 72 0.45 -2.37 -37.84
C TRP A 72 0.25 -0.91 -38.26
N LEU A 73 0.56 -0.60 -39.52
CA LEU A 73 0.51 0.75 -40.09
C LEU A 73 -0.50 0.77 -41.23
N HIS A 74 -1.19 1.89 -41.40
CA HIS A 74 -2.19 2.07 -42.45
C HIS A 74 -3.34 1.04 -42.34
N THR A 75 -3.73 0.75 -41.11
CA THR A 75 -4.71 -0.27 -40.77
C THR A 75 -5.92 0.42 -40.14
N ASP A 76 -7.14 -0.01 -40.46
CA ASP A 76 -8.33 0.48 -39.76
C ASP A 76 -8.63 -0.32 -38.49
N VAL A 77 -9.58 0.18 -37.70
CA VAL A 77 -9.90 -0.38 -36.39
C VAL A 77 -10.53 -1.78 -36.48
N ASN A 78 -11.32 -2.05 -37.53
CA ASN A 78 -11.93 -3.38 -37.72
C ASN A 78 -10.86 -4.40 -38.11
N THR A 79 -9.95 -4.02 -39.01
CA THR A 79 -8.79 -4.85 -39.33
C THR A 79 -7.93 -5.11 -38.10
N CYS A 80 -7.74 -4.11 -37.24
CA CYS A 80 -6.97 -4.24 -36.01
C CYS A 80 -7.60 -5.26 -35.05
N ALA A 81 -8.91 -5.17 -34.83
CA ALA A 81 -9.66 -6.14 -34.03
C ALA A 81 -9.54 -7.55 -34.61
N LYS A 82 -9.67 -7.69 -35.93
CA LYS A 82 -9.52 -8.98 -36.62
C LYS A 82 -8.11 -9.57 -36.49
N HIS A 83 -7.07 -8.75 -36.65
CA HIS A 83 -5.69 -9.19 -36.42
C HIS A 83 -5.47 -9.66 -34.98
N CYS A 84 -6.09 -9.00 -33.99
CA CYS A 84 -6.04 -9.45 -32.61
C CYS A 84 -6.73 -10.82 -32.41
N MET A 85 -7.94 -10.99 -32.96
CA MET A 85 -8.73 -12.22 -32.84
C MET A 85 -8.08 -13.42 -33.54
N GLU A 86 -7.35 -13.17 -34.63
CA GLU A 86 -6.68 -14.21 -35.42
C GLU A 86 -5.18 -14.35 -35.10
N ALA A 87 -4.66 -13.67 -34.07
CA ALA A 87 -3.27 -13.77 -33.68
C ALA A 87 -2.92 -15.22 -33.27
N LEU A 88 -1.94 -15.82 -33.95
CA LEU A 88 -1.47 -17.19 -33.70
C LEU A 88 -0.12 -17.24 -32.97
N GLU A 89 0.67 -16.17 -33.06
CA GLU A 89 2.03 -16.11 -32.49
C GLU A 89 2.03 -15.70 -31.01
N PHE A 90 0.97 -15.00 -30.55
CA PHE A 90 0.76 -14.63 -29.16
C PHE A 90 -0.74 -14.53 -28.84
N ALA A 91 -1.09 -14.55 -27.56
CA ALA A 91 -2.46 -14.39 -27.11
C ALA A 91 -2.80 -12.90 -27.03
N CYS A 92 -3.41 -12.35 -28.09
CA CYS A 92 -3.85 -10.95 -28.07
C CYS A 92 -5.00 -10.75 -27.08
N LEU A 93 -4.84 -9.83 -26.13
CA LEU A 93 -5.84 -9.52 -25.10
C LEU A 93 -6.41 -8.11 -25.26
N SER A 94 -5.65 -7.20 -25.87
CA SER A 94 -6.10 -5.85 -26.17
C SER A 94 -5.32 -5.23 -27.33
N PHE A 95 -5.80 -4.10 -27.82
CA PHE A 95 -5.05 -3.28 -28.77
C PHE A 95 -5.27 -1.79 -28.54
N SER A 96 -4.29 -0.99 -28.93
CA SER A 96 -4.40 0.47 -28.98
C SER A 96 -4.41 0.94 -30.43
N PHE A 97 -5.38 1.78 -30.78
CA PHE A 97 -5.57 2.32 -32.11
C PHE A 97 -5.38 3.84 -32.12
N HIS A 98 -4.67 4.36 -33.11
CA HIS A 98 -4.52 5.79 -33.33
C HIS A 98 -5.21 6.18 -34.64
N ASP A 99 -6.34 6.85 -34.53
CA ASP A 99 -7.23 7.14 -35.67
C ASP A 99 -6.55 7.96 -36.77
N ARG A 100 -5.86 9.04 -36.39
CA ARG A 100 -5.24 9.97 -37.34
C ARG A 100 -4.11 9.35 -38.16
N ASP A 101 -3.28 8.54 -37.51
CA ASP A 101 -2.09 7.95 -38.15
C ASP A 101 -2.36 6.53 -38.66
N ARG A 102 -3.57 6.00 -38.42
CA ARG A 102 -3.97 4.63 -38.78
C ARG A 102 -2.97 3.60 -38.26
N VAL A 103 -2.60 3.73 -36.99
CA VAL A 103 -1.64 2.85 -36.32
C VAL A 103 -2.38 1.95 -35.35
N CYS A 104 -2.18 0.65 -35.51
CA CYS A 104 -2.73 -0.39 -34.64
C CYS A 104 -1.58 -1.03 -33.86
N LEU A 105 -1.72 -1.10 -32.54
CA LEU A 105 -0.76 -1.71 -31.63
C LEU A 105 -1.44 -2.87 -30.92
N LEU A 106 -1.05 -4.10 -31.24
CA LEU A 106 -1.60 -5.28 -30.59
C LEU A 106 -0.81 -5.59 -29.32
N SER A 107 -1.52 -6.03 -28.29
CA SER A 107 -0.96 -6.30 -26.96
C SER A 107 -1.38 -7.68 -26.47
N ASP A 108 -0.42 -8.41 -25.91
CA ASP A 108 -0.61 -9.67 -25.19
C ASP A 108 -1.04 -9.45 -23.72
N SER A 109 -1.39 -8.21 -23.38
CA SER A 109 -1.83 -7.80 -22.07
C SER A 109 -3.04 -6.88 -22.14
N ASN A 110 -3.65 -6.60 -20.99
CA ASN A 110 -4.79 -5.71 -20.84
C ASN A 110 -4.65 -4.85 -19.57
N VAL A 111 -5.60 -3.92 -19.39
CA VAL A 111 -5.69 -3.15 -18.16
C VAL A 111 -5.96 -4.11 -16.98
N GLY A 112 -5.13 -4.05 -15.95
CA GLY A 112 -5.20 -4.94 -14.79
C GLY A 112 -4.14 -6.05 -14.72
N LEU A 113 -3.57 -6.55 -15.83
CA LEU A 113 -2.54 -7.62 -15.78
C LEU A 113 -1.12 -7.07 -15.69
N THR A 114 -0.77 -6.09 -16.52
CA THR A 114 0.64 -5.61 -16.63
C THR A 114 0.79 -4.10 -16.62
N GLY A 115 -0.28 -3.33 -16.83
CA GLY A 115 -0.15 -1.88 -16.97
C GLY A 115 -1.42 -1.07 -16.66
N HIS A 116 -1.24 0.25 -16.68
CA HIS A 116 -2.25 1.28 -16.49
C HIS A 116 -2.61 1.94 -17.84
N LEU A 117 -3.86 2.38 -17.98
CA LEU A 117 -4.25 3.18 -19.15
C LEU A 117 -3.84 4.64 -18.96
N ARG A 118 -3.07 5.16 -19.91
CA ARG A 118 -2.68 6.57 -19.91
C ARG A 118 -3.63 7.41 -20.76
N GLN A 119 -4.02 8.57 -20.23
CA GLN A 119 -4.83 9.55 -20.95
C GLN A 119 -4.00 10.18 -22.09
N LEU A 120 -4.36 9.85 -23.33
CA LEU A 120 -3.66 10.28 -24.54
C LEU A 120 -4.67 10.59 -25.63
N GLN A 121 -4.82 11.88 -25.95
CA GLN A 121 -5.76 12.33 -26.97
C GLN A 121 -5.37 11.79 -28.35
N GLY A 122 -6.36 11.28 -29.10
CA GLY A 122 -6.16 10.67 -30.42
C GLY A 122 -5.86 9.17 -30.39
N TRP A 123 -5.66 8.60 -29.19
CA TRP A 123 -5.56 7.16 -28.99
C TRP A 123 -6.87 6.59 -28.45
N GLU A 124 -7.16 5.38 -28.88
CA GLU A 124 -8.30 4.59 -28.45
C GLU A 124 -7.81 3.22 -27.99
N TYR A 125 -8.39 2.73 -26.90
CA TYR A 125 -8.02 1.44 -26.33
C TYR A 125 -9.21 0.47 -26.41
N TYR A 126 -8.91 -0.76 -26.82
CA TYR A 126 -9.87 -1.82 -27.02
C TYR A 126 -9.39 -3.08 -26.31
N GLU A 127 -10.18 -3.60 -25.38
CA GLU A 127 -9.85 -4.82 -24.61
C GLU A 127 -10.87 -5.93 -24.85
N LEU A 128 -10.42 -7.17 -24.91
CA LEU A 128 -11.32 -8.29 -25.19
C LEU A 128 -12.20 -8.58 -23.97
N LYS A 129 -13.53 -8.54 -24.13
CA LYS A 129 -14.50 -8.73 -23.02
C LYS A 129 -14.33 -10.08 -22.33
N SER A 130 -14.14 -11.15 -23.11
CA SER A 130 -14.02 -12.53 -22.59
C SER A 130 -12.72 -12.79 -21.82
N LYS A 131 -11.75 -11.88 -21.91
CA LYS A 131 -10.44 -11.96 -21.26
C LYS A 131 -10.15 -10.76 -20.37
N SER A 132 -11.14 -9.90 -20.15
CA SER A 132 -11.05 -8.78 -19.22
C SER A 132 -10.83 -9.32 -17.81
N ILE A 133 -9.96 -8.65 -17.04
CA ILE A 133 -9.69 -9.05 -15.67
C ILE A 133 -10.77 -8.43 -14.79
N HIS A 134 -11.57 -9.29 -14.18
CA HIS A 134 -12.39 -8.91 -13.04
C HIS A 134 -11.53 -9.05 -11.79
N CYS A 135 -11.35 -7.96 -11.03
CA CYS A 135 -10.59 -7.97 -9.79
C CYS A 135 -11.36 -8.69 -8.66
N ASP A 136 -11.87 -9.90 -8.89
CA ASP A 136 -12.63 -10.66 -7.89
C ASP A 136 -11.71 -10.96 -6.69
N ASN A 137 -12.03 -10.37 -5.53
CA ASN A 137 -11.26 -10.36 -4.28
C ASN A 137 -10.04 -9.40 -4.23
N ASN A 138 -9.84 -8.56 -5.24
CA ASN A 138 -8.80 -7.54 -5.30
C ASN A 138 -9.43 -6.14 -5.37
N PHE A 139 -8.65 -5.08 -5.12
CA PHE A 139 -9.13 -3.69 -5.28
C PHE A 139 -8.96 -3.24 -6.73
N THR A 140 -9.95 -2.52 -7.24
CA THR A 140 -9.95 -1.96 -8.60
C THR A 140 -9.69 -0.46 -8.52
N CYS A 141 -8.53 -0.04 -9.03
CA CYS A 141 -8.15 1.36 -9.16
C CYS A 141 -9.04 2.12 -10.16
N ASP A 142 -9.04 3.44 -10.13
CA ASP A 142 -9.79 4.30 -11.08
C ASP A 142 -9.31 4.10 -12.53
N ASN A 143 -8.02 3.78 -12.72
CA ASN A 143 -7.41 3.40 -13.98
C ASN A 143 -7.63 1.93 -14.37
N GLN A 144 -8.46 1.19 -13.62
CA GLN A 144 -8.81 -0.23 -13.80
C GLN A 144 -7.66 -1.22 -13.52
N LYS A 145 -6.56 -0.76 -12.91
CA LYS A 145 -5.51 -1.64 -12.37
C LYS A 145 -6.08 -2.45 -11.20
N CYS A 146 -5.75 -3.74 -11.14
CA CYS A 146 -6.07 -4.55 -9.97
C CYS A 146 -4.85 -4.56 -9.05
N ILE A 147 -5.05 -4.19 -7.80
CA ILE A 147 -4.04 -4.33 -6.75
C ILE A 147 -4.58 -5.22 -5.62
N SER A 148 -3.68 -5.70 -4.76
CA SER A 148 -4.09 -6.45 -3.58
C SER A 148 -5.00 -5.59 -2.70
N THR A 149 -5.97 -6.19 -2.02
CA THR A 149 -6.73 -5.48 -0.97
C THR A 149 -5.84 -5.01 0.18
N SER A 150 -4.67 -5.63 0.37
CA SER A 150 -3.65 -5.19 1.34
C SER A 150 -2.84 -3.97 0.90
N SER A 151 -2.91 -3.61 -0.39
CA SER A 151 -2.26 -2.44 -1.00
C SER A 151 -3.17 -1.21 -1.02
N VAL A 152 -4.37 -1.32 -0.46
CA VAL A 152 -5.30 -0.20 -0.35
C VAL A 152 -5.04 0.49 0.97
N CYS A 153 -4.88 1.82 0.95
CA CYS A 153 -4.57 2.63 2.11
C CYS A 153 -3.25 2.26 2.78
N ASP A 154 -2.27 1.75 2.02
CA ASP A 154 -0.98 1.32 2.53
C ASP A 154 0.06 2.47 2.61
N GLY A 155 -0.35 3.67 2.20
CA GLY A 155 0.49 4.86 2.13
C GLY A 155 1.37 4.90 0.88
N ARG A 156 1.24 3.94 -0.04
CA ARG A 156 1.91 3.92 -1.33
C ARG A 156 0.88 4.09 -2.43
N ASN A 157 1.31 4.72 -3.53
CA ASN A 157 0.48 4.80 -4.73
C ASN A 157 0.74 3.55 -5.58
N ASP A 158 0.17 2.42 -5.16
CA ASP A 158 0.20 1.16 -5.88
C ASP A 158 -0.71 1.19 -7.12
N CYS A 159 -1.73 2.04 -7.13
CA CYS A 159 -2.59 2.24 -8.29
C CYS A 159 -1.95 3.06 -9.43
N ASP A 160 -0.82 3.74 -9.21
CA ASP A 160 -0.22 4.77 -10.09
C ASP A 160 -1.12 6.00 -10.35
N ASP A 161 -2.37 6.01 -9.90
CA ASP A 161 -3.34 7.12 -10.00
C ASP A 161 -3.82 7.65 -8.63
N GLY A 162 -3.35 7.04 -7.53
CA GLY A 162 -3.66 7.39 -6.15
C GLY A 162 -5.06 6.98 -5.68
N SER A 163 -5.80 6.19 -6.45
CA SER A 163 -7.17 5.77 -6.11
C SER A 163 -7.25 4.78 -4.96
N ASP A 164 -6.16 4.06 -4.69
CA ASP A 164 -5.94 3.24 -3.50
C ASP A 164 -5.81 4.05 -2.21
N GLU A 165 -5.45 5.32 -2.32
CA GLU A 165 -5.18 6.20 -1.17
C GLU A 165 -6.23 7.34 -1.03
N ASN A 166 -7.17 7.46 -1.98
CA ASN A 166 -8.05 8.63 -2.06
C ASN A 166 -9.23 8.60 -1.05
N GLU A 167 -9.67 7.41 -0.64
CA GLU A 167 -10.84 7.20 0.23
C GLU A 167 -10.50 6.31 1.44
N CYS A 168 -9.36 6.61 2.05
CA CYS A 168 -8.93 5.96 3.29
C CYS A 168 -9.70 6.52 4.47
N SER A 169 -10.83 5.87 4.80
CA SER A 169 -11.50 6.16 6.06
C SER A 169 -10.56 5.80 7.22
N LEU A 170 -10.38 6.73 8.15
CA LEU A 170 -9.54 6.63 9.37
C LEU A 170 -9.84 5.42 10.29
N ARG A 171 -10.79 4.55 9.91
CA ARG A 171 -11.20 3.32 10.60
C ARG A 171 -10.52 2.04 10.07
N LEU A 172 -9.81 2.08 8.94
CA LEU A 172 -9.20 0.89 8.32
C LEU A 172 -7.70 0.73 8.56
N LEU A 173 -7.03 1.76 9.09
CA LEU A 173 -5.68 1.59 9.63
C LEU A 173 -5.81 0.90 10.99
N ASP A 174 -5.37 -0.35 11.09
CA ASP A 174 -5.09 -1.05 12.35
C ASP A 174 -3.91 -0.37 13.04
N PHE A 175 -4.14 0.88 13.48
CA PHE A 175 -3.17 1.73 14.13
C PHE A 175 -3.24 1.47 15.63
N GLU A 176 -2.16 0.91 16.16
CA GLU A 176 -1.93 0.77 17.60
C GLU A 176 -0.61 1.42 17.96
N ILE A 177 -0.50 1.91 19.19
CA ILE A 177 0.75 2.43 19.75
C ILE A 177 0.97 1.82 21.12
N ARG A 178 2.23 1.48 21.44
CA ARG A 178 2.59 0.93 22.76
C ARG A 178 3.99 1.35 23.19
N LEU A 179 4.24 1.19 24.49
CA LEU A 179 5.58 1.23 25.07
C LEU A 179 6.08 -0.19 25.31
N SER A 180 7.35 -0.44 25.00
CA SER A 180 8.00 -1.75 25.14
C SER A 180 9.41 -1.61 25.73
N GLY A 181 9.89 -2.64 26.43
CA GLY A 181 11.25 -2.66 27.00
C GLY A 181 11.48 -1.78 28.24
N GLY A 182 10.47 -1.03 28.71
CA GLY A 182 10.52 -0.27 29.96
C GLY A 182 10.35 -1.13 31.22
N ASN A 183 10.75 -0.60 32.40
CA ASN A 183 10.57 -1.29 33.68
C ASN A 183 9.20 -0.99 34.32
N SER A 184 8.52 0.06 33.87
CA SER A 184 7.16 0.43 34.29
C SER A 184 6.25 0.67 33.08
N SER A 185 4.94 0.80 33.33
CA SER A 185 3.95 1.00 32.26
C SER A 185 3.97 2.40 31.63
N ASN A 186 4.63 3.38 32.28
CA ASN A 186 4.73 4.75 31.80
C ASN A 186 6.06 5.06 31.10
N GLU A 187 6.89 4.05 30.81
CA GLU A 187 8.14 4.24 30.11
C GLU A 187 8.42 3.13 29.11
N GLY A 188 9.22 3.42 28.08
CA GLY A 188 9.70 2.41 27.14
C GLY A 188 9.99 2.97 25.76
N ARG A 189 10.50 2.08 24.88
CA ARG A 189 10.61 2.31 23.44
C ARG A 189 9.23 2.49 22.83
N VAL A 190 9.09 3.45 21.92
CA VAL A 190 7.85 3.71 21.20
C VAL A 190 7.76 2.75 20.02
N GLU A 191 6.70 1.93 20.00
CA GLU A 191 6.38 1.04 18.89
C GLU A 191 5.00 1.39 18.35
N VAL A 192 4.86 1.41 17.03
CA VAL A 192 3.59 1.63 16.33
C VAL A 192 3.26 0.42 15.49
N LYS A 193 1.97 0.09 15.41
CA LYS A 193 1.46 -0.97 14.56
C LYS A 193 0.74 -0.32 13.39
N VAL A 194 1.10 -0.71 12.18
CA VAL A 194 0.40 -0.27 10.96
C VAL A 194 0.30 -1.50 10.05
N PHE A 195 -0.86 -1.73 9.44
CA PHE A 195 -1.14 -2.91 8.60
C PHE A 195 -0.93 -4.27 9.30
N GLY A 196 -1.12 -4.31 10.62
CA GLY A 196 -0.98 -5.54 11.40
C GLY A 196 0.44 -5.83 11.90
N GLU A 197 1.44 -5.09 11.45
CA GLU A 197 2.86 -5.29 11.81
C GLU A 197 3.36 -4.20 12.75
N TRP A 198 4.15 -4.58 13.74
CA TRP A 198 4.79 -3.65 14.68
C TRP A 198 6.12 -3.16 14.14
N GLY A 199 6.37 -1.86 14.24
CA GLY A 199 7.65 -1.25 13.94
C GLY A 199 7.99 -0.11 14.90
N SER A 200 9.19 0.44 14.71
CA SER A 200 9.80 1.41 15.61
C SER A 200 9.67 2.84 15.09
N VAL A 201 9.80 3.79 16.01
CA VAL A 201 9.88 5.23 15.72
C VAL A 201 11.33 5.68 15.87
N CYS A 202 11.82 6.39 14.86
CA CYS A 202 13.18 6.93 14.86
C CYS A 202 13.31 8.15 15.78
N ASP A 203 14.52 8.38 16.31
CA ASP A 203 14.83 9.53 17.17
C ASP A 203 15.24 10.79 16.40
N ASP A 204 15.36 10.73 15.08
CA ASP A 204 15.64 11.88 14.22
C ASP A 204 14.51 12.92 14.26
N LEU A 205 14.93 14.17 14.52
CA LEU A 205 14.08 15.34 14.79
C LEU A 205 13.06 15.18 15.93
N PHE A 206 13.05 14.06 16.64
CA PHE A 206 12.13 13.78 17.73
C PHE A 206 12.46 14.61 18.97
N ASP A 207 11.45 15.29 19.50
CA ASP A 207 11.57 16.12 20.68
C ASP A 207 10.43 15.94 21.70
N LEU A 208 10.44 16.76 22.75
CA LEU A 208 9.49 16.64 23.86
C LEU A 208 8.03 16.92 23.45
N ARG A 209 7.78 17.64 22.34
CA ARG A 209 6.43 17.83 21.79
C ARG A 209 5.89 16.53 21.21
N ASP A 210 6.73 15.80 20.49
CA ASP A 210 6.40 14.49 19.92
C ASP A 210 6.13 13.48 21.03
N ALA A 211 7.03 13.41 22.01
CA ALA A 211 6.86 12.60 23.22
C ALA A 211 5.55 12.94 23.94
N GLY A 212 5.21 14.23 24.00
CA GLY A 212 3.98 14.73 24.60
C GLY A 212 2.72 14.19 23.91
N VAL A 213 2.70 14.14 22.58
CA VAL A 213 1.61 13.57 21.79
C VAL A 213 1.53 12.05 22.01
N VAL A 214 2.65 11.34 21.89
CA VAL A 214 2.75 9.89 22.14
C VAL A 214 2.16 9.52 23.50
N CYS A 215 2.58 10.20 24.56
CA CYS A 215 2.11 9.92 25.91
C CYS A 215 0.61 10.19 26.07
N ARG A 216 0.08 11.26 25.49
CA ARG A 216 -1.37 11.53 25.55
C ARG A 216 -2.19 10.51 24.78
N GLU A 217 -1.70 10.08 23.62
CA GLU A 217 -2.32 9.04 22.80
C GLU A 217 -2.38 7.69 23.55
N LEU A 218 -1.34 7.38 24.33
CA LEU A 218 -1.30 6.21 25.23
C LEU A 218 -2.16 6.37 26.50
N GLY A 219 -2.85 7.49 26.68
CA GLY A 219 -3.73 7.76 27.83
C GLY A 219 -3.08 8.52 29.00
N PHE A 220 -1.81 8.89 28.89
CA PHE A 220 -1.12 9.75 29.87
C PHE A 220 -1.42 11.23 29.58
N THR A 221 -2.55 11.70 30.10
CA THR A 221 -3.08 13.06 29.86
C THR A 221 -2.12 14.21 30.25
N LEU A 222 -1.13 13.96 31.11
CA LEU A 222 -0.11 14.95 31.52
C LEU A 222 1.04 15.09 30.51
N GLY A 223 1.06 14.29 29.44
CA GLY A 223 2.11 14.28 28.42
C GLY A 223 3.41 13.61 28.88
N ALA A 224 4.51 13.91 28.20
CA ALA A 224 5.83 13.34 28.48
C ALA A 224 6.59 14.12 29.57
N ALA A 225 7.31 13.37 30.41
CA ALA A 225 8.31 13.88 31.33
C ALA A 225 9.64 14.08 30.61
N GLU A 226 10.04 13.07 29.82
CA GLU A 226 11.29 13.03 29.05
C GLU A 226 11.14 12.12 27.83
N TYR A 227 12.13 12.21 26.94
CA TYR A 227 12.34 11.28 25.83
C TYR A 227 13.81 10.83 25.87
N VAL A 228 14.06 9.63 25.36
CA VAL A 228 15.39 9.02 25.29
C VAL A 228 15.64 8.54 23.87
N SER A 229 16.88 8.69 23.41
CA SER A 229 17.34 8.33 22.07
C SER A 229 18.27 7.11 22.13
N HIS A 230 18.84 6.73 20.98
CA HIS A 230 19.87 5.70 20.86
C HIS A 230 19.45 4.30 21.36
N SER A 231 18.21 3.88 21.09
CA SER A 231 17.67 2.58 21.50
C SER A 231 17.87 2.26 22.99
N HIS A 232 17.65 3.25 23.87
CA HIS A 232 17.87 3.13 25.33
C HIS A 232 17.18 1.92 25.99
N TYR A 233 15.96 1.58 25.55
CA TYR A 233 15.19 0.43 26.05
C TYR A 233 15.50 -0.88 25.30
N GLY A 234 16.64 -0.93 24.61
CA GLY A 234 17.09 -2.02 23.76
C GLY A 234 16.39 -2.06 22.40
N PRO A 235 16.87 -2.90 21.46
CA PRO A 235 16.28 -3.05 20.15
C PRO A 235 14.93 -3.77 20.21
N SER A 236 14.00 -3.41 19.32
CA SER A 236 12.93 -4.33 18.92
C SER A 236 13.58 -5.61 18.35
N GLY A 237 13.28 -6.77 18.93
CA GLY A 237 14.06 -8.00 18.68
C GLY A 237 14.25 -8.31 17.18
N GLY A 238 15.51 -8.29 16.70
CA GLY A 238 15.82 -8.43 15.27
C GLY A 238 16.49 -7.18 14.71
N THR A 239 16.36 -6.95 13.40
CA THR A 239 16.68 -5.66 12.77
C THR A 239 15.44 -4.77 12.91
N PRO A 240 15.54 -3.57 13.50
CA PRO A 240 14.39 -2.68 13.65
C PRO A 240 13.77 -2.34 12.31
N MET A 241 12.45 -2.47 12.20
CA MET A 241 11.68 -1.95 11.08
C MET A 241 11.14 -0.58 11.49
N TYR A 242 11.71 0.50 10.95
CA TYR A 242 11.22 1.85 11.26
C TYR A 242 9.99 2.16 10.41
N LEU A 243 8.93 2.58 11.08
CA LEU A 243 7.67 2.99 10.45
C LEU A 243 7.46 4.49 10.48
N VAL A 244 8.14 5.20 11.38
CA VAL A 244 8.03 6.65 11.54
C VAL A 244 9.43 7.23 11.70
N ASP A 245 9.67 8.32 10.98
CA ASP A 245 10.93 9.06 10.96
C ASP A 245 10.64 10.55 10.75
N ASP A 246 11.54 11.44 11.20
CA ASP A 246 11.41 12.90 11.15
C ASP A 246 10.10 13.43 11.78
N LEU A 247 9.64 12.79 12.86
CA LEU A 247 8.36 13.13 13.50
C LEU A 247 8.39 14.54 14.11
N GLN A 248 7.51 15.42 13.64
CA GLN A 248 7.45 16.82 14.04
C GLN A 248 6.02 17.26 14.35
N CYS A 249 5.65 17.13 15.62
CA CYS A 249 4.41 17.58 16.20
C CYS A 249 4.49 19.06 16.63
N LEU A 250 3.36 19.76 16.55
CA LEU A 250 3.13 21.08 17.15
C LEU A 250 2.94 20.97 18.67
N GLY A 251 2.56 19.79 19.16
CA GLY A 251 2.40 19.44 20.56
C GLY A 251 0.96 19.51 21.09
N ASN A 252 -0.02 19.86 20.24
CA ASN A 252 -1.45 19.92 20.59
C ASN A 252 -2.30 18.84 19.91
N GLU A 253 -1.68 18.00 19.09
CA GLU A 253 -2.27 16.87 18.40
C GLU A 253 -2.76 15.80 19.40
N THR A 254 -3.78 15.06 18.99
CA THR A 254 -4.34 13.95 19.76
C THR A 254 -3.76 12.59 19.40
N SER A 255 -3.14 12.48 18.23
CA SER A 255 -2.49 11.29 17.70
C SER A 255 -1.24 11.69 16.93
N ILE A 256 -0.18 10.87 16.97
CA ILE A 256 1.05 11.13 16.18
C ILE A 256 0.78 11.13 14.67
N ARG A 257 -0.34 10.53 14.23
CA ARG A 257 -0.78 10.52 12.83
C ARG A 257 -1.16 11.91 12.29
N GLU A 258 -1.44 12.85 13.19
CA GLU A 258 -1.74 14.24 12.84
C GLU A 258 -0.47 15.11 12.74
N CYS A 259 0.67 14.59 13.22
CA CYS A 259 1.94 15.29 13.17
C CYS A 259 2.55 15.24 11.76
N ASN A 260 3.49 16.14 11.49
CA ASN A 260 4.18 16.16 10.22
C ASN A 260 5.34 15.16 10.23
N PHE A 261 5.41 14.27 9.23
CA PHE A 261 6.52 13.35 8.98
C PHE A 261 6.51 12.87 7.51
N ASN A 262 7.55 12.19 7.05
CA ASN A 262 7.77 11.86 5.63
C ASN A 262 6.90 10.70 5.08
N GLY A 263 6.00 10.13 5.90
CA GLY A 263 5.15 8.98 5.54
C GLY A 263 5.61 7.67 6.19
N TRP A 264 4.73 6.66 6.19
CA TRP A 264 4.99 5.39 6.88
C TRP A 264 6.08 4.58 6.19
N GLY A 265 7.06 4.10 6.97
CA GLY A 265 8.17 3.29 6.47
C GLY A 265 9.16 4.04 5.56
N VAL A 266 9.04 5.37 5.45
CA VAL A 266 10.01 6.23 4.77
C VAL A 266 10.98 6.72 5.83
N HIS A 267 12.19 6.16 5.84
CA HIS A 267 13.24 6.50 6.80
C HIS A 267 14.65 6.27 6.25
N ASP A 268 15.65 6.92 6.81
CA ASP A 268 17.07 6.58 6.61
C ASP A 268 17.78 6.11 7.90
N CYS A 269 17.00 5.83 8.93
CA CYS A 269 17.48 5.39 10.25
C CYS A 269 18.25 4.06 10.25
N GLY A 270 19.33 4.04 11.01
CA GLY A 270 20.19 2.91 11.36
C GLY A 270 19.68 2.10 12.55
N ALA A 271 20.38 1.02 12.91
CA ALA A 271 19.88 -0.01 13.82
C ALA A 271 19.76 0.39 15.31
N GLU A 272 20.25 1.57 15.71
CA GLU A 272 20.29 2.03 17.10
C GLU A 272 19.63 3.40 17.28
N GLU A 273 18.69 3.76 16.42
CA GLU A 273 18.04 5.08 16.38
C GLU A 273 16.57 5.00 16.85
N GLU A 274 16.22 3.99 17.65
CA GLU A 274 14.85 3.88 18.18
C GLU A 274 14.66 4.83 19.36
N VAL A 275 13.54 5.53 19.36
CA VAL A 275 13.18 6.46 20.43
C VAL A 275 12.39 5.78 21.55
N GLY A 276 12.58 6.27 22.77
CA GLY A 276 11.76 5.94 23.93
C GLY A 276 11.22 7.19 24.62
N VAL A 277 10.17 7.02 25.41
CA VAL A 277 9.55 8.11 26.18
C VAL A 277 9.30 7.69 27.61
N VAL A 278 9.26 8.67 28.51
CA VAL A 278 8.73 8.51 29.86
C VAL A 278 7.56 9.46 30.02
N CYS A 279 6.38 8.90 30.26
CA CYS A 279 5.14 9.62 30.41
C CYS A 279 4.92 10.06 31.85
N ARG A 280 4.34 11.27 32.01
CA ARG A 280 3.93 11.79 33.31
C ARG A 280 2.68 11.06 33.78
N VAL A 281 2.75 10.55 35.00
CA VAL A 281 1.61 10.01 35.73
C VAL A 281 1.23 10.97 36.87
N PRO A 282 -0.07 11.24 37.11
CA PRO A 282 -0.48 12.04 38.26
C PRO A 282 -0.12 11.31 39.56
N GLY A 283 0.58 11.97 40.49
CA GLY A 283 0.99 11.40 41.78
C GLY A 283 2.49 11.46 42.11
N LEU A 284 3.32 12.09 41.27
CA LEU A 284 4.78 12.13 41.46
C LEU A 284 5.35 13.46 41.99
N ASP A 285 4.55 14.27 42.70
CA ASP A 285 5.02 15.26 43.69
C ASP A 285 3.84 15.77 44.53
N CYS A 286 3.61 15.18 45.70
CA CYS A 286 2.68 15.75 46.68
C CYS A 286 3.29 17.00 47.35
N ALA A 287 2.44 17.92 47.82
CA ALA A 287 2.88 19.06 48.61
C ALA A 287 3.68 18.59 49.85
N PRO A 288 4.57 19.43 50.43
CA PRO A 288 5.27 19.08 51.66
C PRO A 288 4.29 18.59 52.74
N ASN A 289 4.63 17.49 53.41
CA ASN A 289 3.81 16.76 54.40
C ASN A 289 2.58 16.01 53.86
N HIS A 290 2.52 15.72 52.56
CA HIS A 290 1.51 14.85 51.96
C HIS A 290 2.17 13.64 51.26
N TRP A 291 1.45 12.53 51.20
CA TRP A 291 1.87 11.23 50.68
C TRP A 291 1.00 10.84 49.47
N PRO A 292 1.58 10.39 48.35
CA PRO A 292 0.83 9.96 47.17
C PRO A 292 0.28 8.54 47.35
N CYS A 293 -0.98 8.32 46.98
CA CYS A 293 -1.58 7.00 46.89
C CYS A 293 -1.16 6.30 45.58
N ASP A 294 -0.99 4.97 45.62
CA ASP A 294 -0.28 4.19 44.59
C ASP A 294 -0.96 4.21 43.22
N PHE A 295 -2.29 4.14 43.19
CA PHE A 295 -3.11 3.99 41.99
C PHE A 295 -4.29 4.98 41.97
N SER A 296 -4.72 5.51 43.11
CA SER A 296 -5.87 6.44 43.21
C SER A 296 -5.55 7.92 42.93
N ARG A 297 -4.30 8.29 42.63
CA ARG A 297 -3.87 9.65 42.22
C ARG A 297 -4.20 10.77 43.22
N GLU A 298 -4.55 10.44 44.46
CA GLU A 298 -4.76 11.41 45.53
C GLU A 298 -3.53 11.52 46.42
N CYS A 299 -3.43 12.65 47.13
CA CYS A 299 -2.41 12.88 48.13
C CYS A 299 -3.09 13.04 49.48
N ILE A 300 -2.81 12.14 50.42
CA ILE A 300 -3.27 12.26 51.80
C ILE A 300 -2.20 12.96 52.64
N PRO A 301 -2.55 13.73 53.68
CA PRO A 301 -1.57 14.15 54.68
C PRO A 301 -0.80 12.96 55.24
N ILE A 302 0.52 13.08 55.42
CA ILE A 302 1.36 11.99 55.98
C ILE A 302 0.86 11.50 57.36
N ALA A 303 0.10 12.34 58.08
CA ALA A 303 -0.51 11.98 59.36
C ALA A 303 -1.58 10.87 59.27
N PHE A 304 -2.15 10.65 58.09
CA PHE A 304 -3.17 9.64 57.81
C PHE A 304 -2.58 8.38 57.19
N LEU A 305 -1.26 8.29 57.10
CA LEU A 305 -0.58 7.09 56.63
C LEU A 305 -0.47 6.09 57.78
N CYS A 306 -1.06 4.90 57.62
CA CYS A 306 -1.01 3.79 58.58
C CYS A 306 -1.71 4.05 59.92
N ASP A 307 -2.86 4.71 59.88
CA ASP A 307 -3.69 5.01 61.05
C ASP A 307 -4.86 4.03 61.27
N HIS A 308 -4.93 2.96 60.45
CA HIS A 308 -5.98 1.94 60.42
C HIS A 308 -7.32 2.40 59.83
N VAL A 309 -7.32 3.49 59.06
CA VAL A 309 -8.43 3.98 58.25
C VAL A 309 -7.95 4.06 56.80
N ALA A 310 -8.75 3.56 55.85
CA ALA A 310 -8.41 3.70 54.43
C ALA A 310 -8.80 5.11 53.97
N ASP A 311 -7.80 5.98 53.88
CA ASP A 311 -7.92 7.36 53.41
C ASP A 311 -7.53 7.50 51.93
N CYS A 312 -6.77 6.56 51.38
CA CYS A 312 -6.70 6.37 49.94
C CYS A 312 -7.91 5.55 49.44
N ASP A 313 -8.55 5.97 48.35
CA ASP A 313 -9.58 5.26 47.59
C ASP A 313 -9.13 3.87 47.13
N ASP A 314 -7.83 3.67 46.92
CA ASP A 314 -7.22 2.37 46.59
C ASP A 314 -6.70 1.59 47.82
N GLY A 315 -6.80 2.17 49.02
CA GLY A 315 -6.35 1.60 50.30
C GLY A 315 -4.83 1.44 50.44
N SER A 316 -4.03 2.07 49.58
CA SER A 316 -2.56 1.92 49.56
C SER A 316 -1.87 2.46 50.81
N ASP A 317 -2.52 3.37 51.54
CA ASP A 317 -2.06 3.98 52.79
C ASP A 317 -2.05 3.03 53.99
N GLU A 318 -2.86 1.97 53.95
CA GLU A 318 -2.96 0.97 55.04
C GLU A 318 -2.30 -0.37 54.70
N GLU A 319 -1.72 -0.49 53.50
CA GLU A 319 -1.03 -1.70 53.07
C GLU A 319 0.24 -1.94 53.92
N ALA A 320 0.42 -3.19 54.36
CA ALA A 320 1.46 -3.56 55.31
C ALA A 320 2.89 -3.29 54.79
N THR A 321 3.04 -3.25 53.47
CA THR A 321 4.27 -2.91 52.75
C THR A 321 4.73 -1.48 53.00
N HIS A 322 3.80 -0.52 53.10
CA HIS A 322 4.08 0.90 53.35
C HIS A 322 4.24 1.20 54.84
N CYS A 323 3.44 0.55 55.69
CA CYS A 323 3.46 0.75 57.14
C CYS A 323 4.68 0.17 57.87
N HIS A 324 5.32 -0.84 57.27
CA HIS A 324 6.56 -1.41 57.82
C HIS A 324 7.75 -0.43 57.75
N VAL A 325 7.76 0.50 56.79
CA VAL A 325 8.88 1.43 56.56
C VAL A 325 8.84 2.62 57.53
N ILE A 326 7.66 3.05 57.97
CA ILE A 326 7.50 4.20 58.87
C ILE A 326 7.84 3.84 60.32
N ARG A 327 7.49 2.63 60.78
CA ARG A 327 7.84 2.15 62.13
C ARG A 327 9.36 2.09 62.39
N LEU A 328 10.18 2.03 61.34
CA LEU A 328 11.65 2.05 61.46
C LEU A 328 12.22 3.48 61.54
N LYS A 329 11.52 4.51 61.05
CA LYS A 329 11.96 5.92 61.12
C LYS A 329 11.58 6.64 62.42
N THR A 330 10.59 6.15 63.17
CA THR A 330 10.17 6.73 64.47
C THR A 330 10.90 6.13 65.68
N LEU A 331 11.84 5.20 65.45
CA LEU A 331 12.64 4.51 66.49
C LEU A 331 14.13 4.90 66.49
N VAL A 332 14.49 6.05 65.92
CA VAL A 332 15.81 6.68 66.04
C VAL A 332 15.67 8.08 66.62
#